data_AF-A0A7X7MHD9-F1
#
_entry.id   AF-A0A7X7MHD9-F1
#
_cell.length_a   1.000
_cell.length_b   1.000
_cell.length_c   1.000
_cell.angle_alpha   90.00
_cell.angle_beta   90.00
_cell.angle_gamma   90.00
#
_symmetry.space_group_name_H-M   'P 1'
#
loop_
_entity.id
_entity.type
_entity.pdbx_description
1 polymer ?
#
loop_
_entity_poly.entity_id
_entity_poly.type
_entity_poly.pdbx_seq_one_letter_code
_entity_poly.pdbx_strand_id
1 'polypeptide(L)'
;MITRAMLLPRRTDIAERLESLRQEQRAQLASLRFTTLNWDSFLSLCQRYGCPGLAPADQGKLRPTQAENGPESAARRAFDSRNMEKYLRNIRAMETLARIEDDMATLAKHAAINARAGSAVVAAELVALHLGDCLLLGVPFEALTQIGLKIKQMSPFAHTFIAAYSNGYLHYGAPAEDYDKGGYEVTECLLAPEWQEEFEKNARQIFQSLQERQCSCR
;
A
#
# COMPACT_ATOMS: atom_id res chain seq x y z
N MET A 1 -11.57 -28.23 16.05
CA MET A 1 -11.32 -26.78 16.04
C MET A 1 -10.34 -26.45 17.14
N ILE A 2 -9.37 -25.55 16.88
CA ILE A 2 -8.46 -24.98 17.88
C ILE A 2 -8.57 -23.46 17.76
N THR A 3 -8.69 -22.79 18.91
CA THR A 3 -8.65 -21.34 19.01
C THR A 3 -7.43 -20.96 19.85
N ARG A 4 -6.74 -19.89 19.46
CA ARG A 4 -5.54 -19.40 20.14
C ARG A 4 -5.55 -17.89 20.21
N ALA A 5 -5.51 -17.36 21.43
CA ALA A 5 -5.27 -15.94 21.66
C ALA A 5 -3.79 -15.62 21.43
N MET A 6 -3.52 -14.48 20.82
CA MET A 6 -2.18 -13.92 20.61
C MET A 6 -2.17 -12.43 20.95
N LEU A 7 -1.00 -11.92 21.32
CA LEU A 7 -0.78 -10.49 21.55
C LEU A 7 0.13 -9.98 20.45
N LEU A 8 -0.37 -9.05 19.65
CA LEU A 8 0.39 -8.47 18.53
C LEU A 8 0.87 -7.05 18.90
N PRO A 9 2.11 -6.70 18.58
CA PRO A 9 2.65 -5.38 18.87
C PRO A 9 2.01 -4.33 17.97
N ARG A 10 1.73 -3.14 18.53
CA ARG A 10 1.25 -1.97 17.79
C ARG A 10 2.42 -1.13 17.32
N ARG A 11 2.26 -0.43 16.19
CA ARG A 11 3.28 0.49 15.67
C ARG A 11 3.67 1.57 16.67
N THR A 12 4.97 1.79 16.78
CA THR A 12 5.61 2.84 17.61
C THR A 12 6.28 3.93 16.75
N ASP A 13 6.49 3.67 15.47
CA ASP A 13 7.20 4.51 14.50
C ASP A 13 6.32 5.58 13.84
N ILE A 14 5.02 5.62 14.15
CA ILE A 14 4.05 6.52 13.50
C ILE A 14 4.48 8.00 13.60
N ALA A 15 5.00 8.43 14.75
CA ALA A 15 5.40 9.82 14.96
C ALA A 15 6.58 10.22 14.06
N GLU A 16 7.57 9.34 13.92
CA GLU A 16 8.71 9.53 13.02
C GLU A 16 8.25 9.57 11.56
N ARG A 17 7.37 8.64 11.17
CA ARG A 17 6.84 8.59 9.80
C ARG A 17 6.05 9.84 9.44
N LEU A 18 5.24 10.35 10.37
CA LEU A 18 4.51 11.61 10.17
C LEU A 18 5.45 12.79 9.96
N GLU A 19 6.58 12.86 10.67
CA GLU A 19 7.55 13.95 10.46
C GLU A 19 8.26 13.82 9.11
N SER A 20 8.63 12.60 8.71
CA SER A 20 9.20 12.32 7.38
C SER A 20 8.25 12.77 6.27
N LEU A 21 6.96 12.42 6.36
CA LEU A 21 5.93 12.82 5.39
C LEU A 21 5.73 14.34 5.36
N ARG A 22 5.77 15.03 6.50
CA ARG A 22 5.72 16.51 6.54
C ARG A 22 6.93 17.16 5.87
N GLN A 23 8.11 16.57 6.00
CA GLN A 23 9.29 17.04 5.29
C GLN A 23 9.14 16.87 3.77
N GLU A 24 8.66 15.70 3.33
CA GLU A 24 8.41 15.44 1.91
C GLU A 24 7.33 16.38 1.35
N GLN A 25 6.22 16.57 2.06
CA GLN A 25 5.16 17.52 1.72
C GLN A 25 5.72 18.94 1.52
N ARG A 26 6.54 19.44 2.46
CA ARG A 26 7.18 20.76 2.34
C ARG A 26 8.08 20.83 1.10
N ALA A 27 8.83 19.78 0.81
CA ALA A 27 9.68 19.72 -0.37
C ALA A 27 8.85 19.74 -1.68
N GLN A 28 7.76 18.98 -1.74
CA GLN A 28 6.86 18.96 -2.90
C GLN A 28 6.17 20.31 -3.11
N LEU A 29 5.66 20.94 -2.04
CA LEU A 29 5.09 22.29 -2.11
C LEU A 29 6.11 23.32 -2.61
N ALA A 30 7.35 23.25 -2.10
CA ALA A 30 8.45 24.13 -2.53
C ALA A 30 8.90 23.86 -3.98
N SER A 31 8.57 22.71 -4.57
CA SER A 31 8.91 22.35 -5.95
C SER A 31 7.96 22.97 -6.98
N LEU A 32 6.75 23.34 -6.58
CA LEU A 32 5.72 23.89 -7.47
C LEU A 32 6.19 25.22 -8.10
N ARG A 33 5.92 25.41 -9.39
CA ARG A 33 6.29 26.63 -10.12
C ARG A 33 5.11 27.22 -10.86
N PHE A 34 5.08 28.54 -11.01
CA PHE A 34 4.06 29.19 -11.82
C PHE A 34 4.03 28.64 -13.26
N THR A 35 2.82 28.42 -13.77
CA THR A 35 2.54 27.94 -15.12
C THR A 35 1.41 28.77 -15.71
N THR A 36 1.53 29.09 -17.00
CA THR A 36 0.47 29.77 -17.75
C THR A 36 -0.58 28.79 -18.28
N LEU A 37 -0.29 27.48 -18.21
CA LEU A 37 -1.19 26.43 -18.66
C LEU A 37 -2.17 26.05 -17.55
N ASN A 38 -3.43 25.87 -17.93
CA ASN A 38 -4.43 25.10 -17.20
C ASN A 38 -4.68 23.77 -17.91
N TRP A 39 -5.61 22.97 -17.39
CA TRP A 39 -5.95 21.66 -17.96
C TRP A 39 -6.34 21.76 -19.44
N ASP A 40 -7.24 22.67 -19.80
CA ASP A 40 -7.75 22.81 -21.17
C ASP A 40 -6.66 23.19 -22.16
N SER A 41 -5.80 24.14 -21.77
CA SER A 41 -4.67 24.59 -22.61
C SER A 41 -3.62 23.48 -22.75
N PHE A 42 -3.33 22.75 -21.67
CA PHE A 42 -2.42 21.61 -21.69
C PHE A 42 -2.94 20.49 -22.60
N LEU A 43 -4.20 20.11 -22.47
CA LEU A 43 -4.84 19.09 -23.29
C LEU A 43 -4.83 19.47 -24.78
N SER A 44 -5.11 20.74 -25.09
CA SER A 44 -5.05 21.26 -26.45
C SER A 44 -3.65 21.15 -27.06
N LEU A 45 -2.61 21.45 -26.27
CA LEU A 45 -1.22 21.30 -26.72
C LEU A 45 -0.82 19.83 -26.86
N CYS A 46 -1.31 18.94 -26.00
CA CYS A 46 -1.11 17.50 -26.14
C CYS A 46 -1.71 16.95 -27.44
N GLN A 47 -2.88 17.44 -27.85
CA GLN A 47 -3.48 17.07 -29.13
C GLN A 47 -2.67 17.59 -30.33
N ARG A 48 -2.03 18.77 -30.19
CA ARG A 48 -1.24 19.42 -31.25
C ARG A 48 0.17 18.82 -31.41
N TYR A 49 0.85 18.52 -30.32
CA TYR A 49 2.27 18.15 -30.32
C TYR A 49 2.55 16.73 -29.80
N GLY A 50 1.54 16.04 -29.28
CA GLY A 50 1.73 14.83 -28.48
C GLY A 50 1.89 15.17 -27.00
N CYS A 51 1.46 14.26 -26.14
CA CYS A 51 1.45 14.47 -24.69
C CYS A 51 2.76 13.96 -24.08
N PRO A 52 3.57 14.82 -23.43
CA PRO A 52 4.82 14.40 -22.81
C PRO A 52 4.58 13.33 -21.74
N GLY A 53 5.34 12.24 -21.79
CA GLY A 53 5.28 11.17 -20.78
C GLY A 53 4.24 10.07 -21.04
N LEU A 54 3.44 10.15 -22.12
CA LEU A 54 2.66 9.00 -22.60
C LEU A 54 3.50 8.10 -23.48
N ALA A 55 3.37 6.78 -23.31
CA ALA A 55 4.00 5.81 -24.20
C ALA A 55 3.49 6.01 -25.63
N PRO A 56 4.31 5.73 -26.67
CA PRO A 56 3.91 5.93 -28.06
C PRO A 56 2.60 5.22 -28.45
N ALA A 57 2.27 4.09 -27.81
CA ALA A 57 1.03 3.36 -28.02
C ALA A 57 -0.22 4.10 -27.51
N ASP A 58 -0.06 4.94 -26.48
CA ASP A 58 -1.13 5.68 -25.81
C ASP A 58 -1.25 7.12 -26.34
N GLN A 59 -0.31 7.55 -27.18
CA GLN A 59 -0.41 8.78 -27.96
C GLN A 59 -1.43 8.54 -29.08
N GLY A 60 -2.72 8.60 -28.74
CA GLY A 60 -3.83 8.36 -29.68
C GLY A 60 -3.61 9.06 -31.03
N LYS A 61 -4.04 8.42 -32.13
CA LYS A 61 -3.78 8.82 -33.54
C LYS A 61 -3.71 10.34 -33.71
N LEU A 62 -2.49 10.91 -33.61
CA LEU A 62 -2.28 12.34 -33.80
C LEU A 62 -2.79 12.70 -35.20
N ARG A 63 -3.74 13.64 -35.28
CA ARG A 63 -3.92 14.36 -36.54
C ARG A 63 -2.78 15.35 -36.61
N PRO A 64 -1.86 15.26 -37.59
CA PRO A 64 -0.93 16.35 -37.81
C PRO A 64 -1.76 17.55 -38.28
N THR A 65 -2.15 18.43 -37.36
CA THR A 65 -2.58 19.78 -37.73
C THR A 65 -1.40 20.41 -38.45
N GLN A 66 -1.66 20.83 -39.69
CA GLN A 66 -0.69 21.29 -40.70
C GLN A 66 0.57 21.91 -40.06
N ALA A 67 1.71 21.27 -40.30
CA ALA A 67 2.99 21.76 -39.82
C ALA A 67 3.25 23.14 -40.44
N GLU A 68 3.08 24.19 -39.65
CA GLU A 68 3.54 25.53 -39.98
C GLU A 68 5.07 25.45 -40.11
N ASN A 69 5.62 25.38 -41.32
CA ASN A 69 7.04 25.15 -41.57
C ASN A 69 7.80 26.49 -41.62
N GLY A 70 7.92 27.18 -40.48
CA GLY A 70 8.70 28.42 -40.34
C GLY A 70 9.51 28.46 -39.04
N PRO A 71 10.62 29.22 -38.96
CA PRO A 71 11.47 29.32 -37.76
C PRO A 71 10.69 29.83 -36.52
N GLU A 72 9.66 30.65 -36.74
CA GLU A 72 8.75 31.14 -35.70
C GLU A 72 7.89 30.00 -35.09
N SER A 73 7.56 28.97 -35.88
CA SER A 73 6.81 27.79 -35.41
C SER A 73 7.69 26.84 -34.58
N ALA A 74 8.98 26.74 -34.89
CA ALA A 74 9.93 25.93 -34.12
C ALA A 74 10.20 26.55 -32.75
N ALA A 75 10.41 27.86 -32.70
CA ALA A 75 10.55 28.61 -31.44
C ALA A 75 9.29 28.50 -30.58
N ARG A 76 8.10 28.62 -31.19
CA ARG A 76 6.82 28.47 -30.49
C ARG A 76 6.62 27.05 -29.95
N ARG A 77 6.89 26.02 -30.76
CA ARG A 77 6.83 24.62 -30.31
C ARG A 77 7.76 24.38 -29.11
N ALA A 78 9.00 24.85 -29.18
CA ALA A 78 9.94 24.71 -28.07
C ALA A 78 9.48 25.44 -26.80
N PHE A 79 8.84 26.60 -26.94
CA PHE A 79 8.23 27.32 -25.82
C PHE A 79 7.04 26.57 -25.22
N ASP A 80 6.13 26.06 -26.06
CA ASP A 80 4.96 25.30 -25.62
C ASP A 80 5.38 24.00 -24.91
N SER A 81 6.31 23.24 -25.49
CA SER A 81 6.84 22.00 -24.88
C SER A 81 7.45 22.23 -23.50
N ARG A 82 8.26 23.28 -23.31
CA ARG A 82 8.82 23.63 -21.98
C ARG A 82 7.74 23.95 -20.96
N ASN A 83 6.66 24.63 -21.37
CA ASN A 83 5.55 24.93 -20.46
C ASN A 83 4.73 23.67 -20.15
N MET A 84 4.53 22.77 -21.12
CA MET A 84 3.87 21.48 -20.89
C MET A 84 4.63 20.61 -19.89
N GLU A 85 5.95 20.50 -20.03
CA GLU A 85 6.78 19.76 -19.07
C GLU A 85 6.73 20.36 -17.67
N LYS A 86 6.77 21.70 -17.56
CA LYS A 86 6.63 22.39 -16.27
C LYS A 86 5.26 22.14 -15.64
N TYR A 87 4.19 22.21 -16.43
CA TYR A 87 2.83 21.92 -15.96
C TYR A 87 2.70 20.47 -15.48
N LEU A 88 3.25 19.50 -16.24
CA LEU A 88 3.22 18.09 -15.87
C LEU A 88 4.03 17.81 -14.58
N ARG A 89 5.17 18.47 -14.39
CA ARG A 89 5.92 18.38 -13.12
C ARG A 89 5.09 18.86 -11.93
N ASN A 90 4.35 19.97 -12.08
CA ASN A 90 3.44 20.41 -11.02
C ASN A 90 2.33 19.41 -10.76
N ILE A 91 1.71 18.82 -11.81
CA ILE A 91 0.66 17.81 -11.64
C ILE A 91 1.20 16.62 -10.84
N ARG A 92 2.36 16.08 -11.20
CA ARG A 92 2.97 14.94 -10.49
C ARG A 92 3.32 15.28 -9.03
N ALA A 93 3.76 16.51 -8.78
CA ALA A 93 3.98 16.99 -7.41
C ALA A 93 2.65 17.07 -6.63
N MET A 94 1.56 17.53 -7.25
CA MET A 94 0.23 17.56 -6.64
C MET A 94 -0.34 16.16 -6.39
N GLU A 95 -0.13 15.20 -7.30
CA GLU A 95 -0.48 13.79 -7.09
C GLU A 95 0.27 13.20 -5.90
N THR A 96 1.56 13.50 -5.79
CA THR A 96 2.39 13.09 -4.65
C THR A 96 1.90 13.72 -3.35
N LEU A 97 1.56 15.02 -3.36
CA LEU A 97 1.00 15.72 -2.22
C LEU A 97 -0.31 15.10 -1.74
N ALA A 98 -1.23 14.79 -2.66
CA ALA A 98 -2.51 14.18 -2.31
C ALA A 98 -2.31 12.83 -1.58
N ARG A 99 -1.39 11.99 -2.07
CA ARG A 99 -1.05 10.73 -1.41
C ARG A 99 -0.43 10.95 -0.03
N ILE A 100 0.47 11.93 0.11
CA ILE A 100 1.09 12.26 1.41
C ILE A 100 0.04 12.72 2.42
N GLU A 101 -0.94 13.54 2.02
CA GLU A 101 -2.05 13.97 2.88
C GLU A 101 -2.86 12.78 3.39
N ASP A 102 -3.23 11.86 2.49
CA ASP A 102 -3.96 10.65 2.84
C ASP A 102 -3.14 9.76 3.79
N ASP A 103 -1.86 9.52 3.50
CA ASP A 103 -0.97 8.74 4.35
C ASP A 103 -0.85 9.37 5.75
N MET A 104 -0.68 10.69 5.82
CA MET A 104 -0.63 11.42 7.09
C MET A 104 -1.94 11.31 7.87
N ALA A 105 -3.08 11.40 7.19
CA ALA A 105 -4.40 11.29 7.81
C ALA A 105 -4.64 9.87 8.39
N THR A 106 -4.30 8.82 7.63
CA THR A 106 -4.38 7.43 8.09
C THR A 106 -3.47 7.19 9.29
N LEU A 107 -2.20 7.61 9.21
CA LEU A 107 -1.25 7.46 10.32
C LEU A 107 -1.69 8.22 11.57
N ALA A 108 -2.22 9.44 11.43
CA ALA A 108 -2.76 10.19 12.56
C ALA A 108 -3.95 9.48 13.22
N LYS A 109 -4.83 8.87 12.41
CA LYS A 109 -5.94 8.05 12.91
C LYS A 109 -5.42 6.82 13.68
N HIS A 110 -4.40 6.14 13.16
CA HIS A 110 -3.78 5.00 13.85
C HIS A 110 -3.07 5.40 15.15
N ALA A 111 -2.38 6.54 15.18
CA ALA A 111 -1.84 7.09 16.42
C ALA A 111 -2.93 7.35 17.46
N ALA A 112 -4.07 7.91 17.05
CA ALA A 112 -5.20 8.14 17.95
C ALA A 112 -5.82 6.83 18.47
N ILE A 113 -5.91 5.79 17.63
CA ILE A 113 -6.36 4.45 18.05
C ILE A 113 -5.39 3.86 19.08
N ASN A 114 -4.08 3.91 18.81
CA ASN A 114 -3.05 3.39 19.73
C ASN A 114 -3.06 4.14 21.06
N ALA A 115 -3.18 5.48 21.03
CA ALA A 115 -3.26 6.31 22.24
C ALA A 115 -4.51 5.99 23.08
N ARG A 116 -5.67 5.81 22.45
CA ARG A 116 -6.92 5.42 23.14
C ARG A 116 -6.84 4.02 23.74
N ALA A 117 -6.15 3.09 23.08
CA ALA A 117 -5.96 1.74 23.59
C ALA A 117 -5.07 1.69 24.83
N GLY A 118 -4.10 2.62 24.96
CA GLY A 118 -3.23 2.74 26.14
C GLY A 118 -2.31 1.53 26.38
N SER A 119 -2.14 0.67 25.38
CA SER A 119 -1.36 -0.57 25.44
C SER A 119 -0.44 -0.68 24.23
N ALA A 120 0.78 -1.18 24.43
CA ALA A 120 1.74 -1.44 23.35
C ALA A 120 1.37 -2.67 22.50
N VAL A 121 0.44 -3.49 22.99
CA VAL A 121 -0.03 -4.71 22.31
C VAL A 121 -1.54 -4.70 22.11
N VAL A 122 -2.01 -5.41 21.09
CA VAL A 122 -3.41 -5.69 20.83
C VAL A 122 -3.68 -7.19 20.91
N ALA A 123 -4.73 -7.56 21.64
CA ALA A 123 -5.19 -8.94 21.68
C ALA A 123 -5.88 -9.31 20.37
N ALA A 124 -5.58 -10.50 19.87
CA ALA A 124 -6.07 -11.03 18.62
C ALA A 124 -6.33 -12.53 18.78
N GLU A 125 -7.20 -13.09 17.95
CA GLU A 125 -7.56 -14.51 18.00
C GLU A 125 -7.30 -15.18 16.66
N LEU A 126 -6.62 -16.32 16.70
CA LEU A 126 -6.53 -17.25 15.58
C LEU A 126 -7.51 -18.40 15.81
N VAL A 127 -8.22 -18.76 14.75
CA VAL A 127 -9.10 -19.94 14.76
C VAL A 127 -8.71 -20.89 13.64
N ALA A 128 -8.61 -22.17 13.98
CA ALA A 128 -8.28 -23.22 13.04
C ALA A 128 -9.35 -24.29 13.04
N LEU A 129 -9.96 -24.47 11.87
CA LEU A 129 -10.93 -25.51 11.58
C LEU A 129 -10.30 -26.55 10.67
N HIS A 130 -10.05 -27.73 11.23
CA HIS A 130 -9.47 -28.87 10.52
C HIS A 130 -10.58 -29.85 10.11
N LEU A 131 -10.69 -30.14 8.81
CA LEU A 131 -11.75 -30.93 8.19
C LEU A 131 -11.16 -31.89 7.15
N GLY A 132 -11.10 -33.19 7.48
CA GLY A 132 -10.45 -34.17 6.60
C GLY A 132 -8.97 -33.81 6.38
N ASP A 133 -8.59 -33.57 5.12
CA ASP A 133 -7.23 -33.17 4.73
C ASP A 133 -7.07 -31.64 4.59
N CYS A 134 -8.13 -30.88 4.90
CA CYS A 134 -8.19 -29.43 4.77
C CYS A 134 -8.05 -28.73 6.12
N LEU A 135 -7.28 -27.63 6.12
CA LEU A 135 -7.23 -26.66 7.20
C LEU A 135 -7.77 -25.31 6.73
N LEU A 136 -8.71 -24.75 7.46
CA LEU A 136 -9.13 -23.35 7.35
C LEU A 136 -8.58 -22.57 8.55
N LEU A 137 -7.70 -21.61 8.30
CA LEU A 137 -7.13 -20.71 9.32
C LEU A 137 -7.80 -19.33 9.20
N GLY A 138 -8.62 -18.99 10.19
CA GLY A 138 -9.19 -17.66 10.36
C GLY A 138 -8.18 -16.71 11.00
N VAL A 139 -8.05 -15.52 10.40
CA VAL A 139 -7.12 -14.48 10.84
C VAL A 139 -7.84 -13.12 10.99
N PRO A 140 -7.49 -12.30 12.01
CA PRO A 140 -8.22 -11.08 12.35
C PRO A 140 -7.71 -9.82 11.61
N PHE A 141 -7.12 -9.98 10.42
CA PHE A 141 -6.56 -8.89 9.62
C PHE A 141 -6.65 -9.21 8.12
N GLU A 142 -6.47 -8.20 7.28
CA GLU A 142 -6.33 -8.36 5.83
C GLU A 142 -4.95 -8.94 5.52
N ALA A 143 -4.92 -10.24 5.21
CA ALA A 143 -3.66 -10.92 4.90
C ALA A 143 -3.28 -10.68 3.44
N LEU A 144 -2.10 -10.10 3.20
CA LEU A 144 -1.55 -9.97 1.86
C LEU A 144 -1.13 -11.34 1.31
N THR A 145 -1.02 -11.42 -0.02
CA THR A 145 -0.66 -12.65 -0.76
C THR A 145 0.56 -13.35 -0.17
N GLN A 146 1.63 -12.61 0.13
CA GLN A 146 2.86 -13.18 0.69
C GLN A 146 2.64 -13.85 2.05
N ILE A 147 1.86 -13.23 2.94
CA ILE A 147 1.51 -13.81 4.25
C ILE A 147 0.74 -15.12 4.05
N GLY A 148 -0.27 -15.10 3.18
CA GLY A 148 -1.06 -16.30 2.88
C GLY A 148 -0.24 -17.43 2.27
N LEU A 149 0.68 -17.11 1.35
CA LEU A 149 1.58 -18.10 0.74
C LEU A 149 2.55 -18.69 1.76
N LYS A 150 3.12 -17.86 2.64
CA LYS A 150 4.04 -18.33 3.68
C LYS A 150 3.35 -19.27 4.66
N ILE A 151 2.13 -18.96 5.07
CA ILE A 151 1.34 -19.85 5.93
C ILE A 151 1.05 -21.18 5.25
N LYS A 152 0.65 -21.16 3.96
CA LYS A 152 0.45 -22.38 3.17
C LYS A 152 1.71 -23.23 3.07
N GLN A 153 2.87 -22.60 2.86
CA GLN A 153 4.16 -23.29 2.77
C GLN A 153 4.57 -23.96 4.10
N MET A 154 4.26 -23.34 5.23
CA MET A 154 4.57 -23.89 6.56
C MET A 154 3.57 -24.94 7.03
N SER A 155 2.41 -25.04 6.38
CA SER A 155 1.33 -25.90 6.81
C SER A 155 1.60 -27.36 6.46
N PRO A 156 1.44 -28.30 7.41
CA PRO A 156 1.58 -29.73 7.14
C PRO A 156 0.34 -30.36 6.46
N PHE A 157 -0.73 -29.59 6.28
CA PHE A 157 -1.99 -30.09 5.71
C PHE A 157 -2.00 -29.92 4.18
N ALA A 158 -2.52 -30.92 3.45
CA ALA A 158 -2.53 -30.94 1.99
C ALA A 158 -3.23 -29.71 1.39
N HIS A 159 -4.28 -29.23 2.05
CA HIS A 159 -4.98 -28.02 1.66
C HIS A 159 -5.08 -27.06 2.84
N THR A 160 -4.54 -25.85 2.67
CA THR A 160 -4.62 -24.79 3.68
C THR A 160 -5.22 -23.53 3.08
N PHE A 161 -6.29 -23.06 3.70
CA PHE A 161 -7.02 -21.86 3.29
C PHE A 161 -6.93 -20.82 4.40
N ILE A 162 -6.78 -19.56 4.00
CA ILE A 162 -6.82 -18.42 4.90
C ILE A 162 -8.20 -17.77 4.78
N ALA A 163 -8.89 -17.63 5.91
CA ALA A 163 -10.09 -16.83 6.03
C ALA A 163 -9.73 -15.52 6.75
N ALA A 164 -9.46 -14.46 5.97
CA ALA A 164 -9.25 -13.13 6.52
C ALA A 164 -10.54 -12.60 7.19
N TYR A 165 -10.42 -11.53 8.00
CA TYR A 165 -11.53 -10.89 8.71
C TYR A 165 -12.28 -11.80 9.71
N SER A 166 -11.60 -12.82 10.23
CA SER A 166 -12.19 -13.77 11.18
C SER A 166 -11.85 -13.40 12.62
N ASN A 167 -12.85 -13.38 13.50
CA ASN A 167 -12.72 -13.18 14.95
C ASN A 167 -12.02 -11.88 15.36
N GLY A 168 -12.07 -10.87 14.51
CA GLY A 168 -11.50 -9.56 14.75
C GLY A 168 -11.20 -8.80 13.47
N TYR A 169 -10.84 -7.53 13.62
CA TYR A 169 -10.39 -6.68 12.53
C TYR A 169 -9.28 -5.75 13.03
N LEU A 170 -8.07 -6.00 12.55
CA LEU A 170 -6.85 -5.26 12.89
C LEU A 170 -6.25 -4.55 11.67
N HIS A 171 -7.12 -4.15 10.73
CA HIS A 171 -6.70 -3.61 9.44
C HIS A 171 -5.81 -4.59 8.68
N TYR A 172 -4.78 -4.11 8.00
CA TYR A 172 -3.86 -4.93 7.24
C TYR A 172 -2.83 -5.64 8.13
N GLY A 173 -2.45 -6.85 7.71
CA GLY A 173 -1.25 -7.54 8.17
C GLY A 173 -0.17 -7.45 7.09
N ALA A 174 0.50 -6.30 6.99
CA ALA A 174 1.56 -6.06 6.00
C ALA A 174 2.83 -6.87 6.30
N PRO A 175 3.50 -7.46 5.29
CA PRO A 175 4.79 -8.13 5.49
C PRO A 175 5.81 -7.23 6.17
N ALA A 176 6.55 -7.77 7.13
CA ALA A 176 7.55 -7.04 7.91
C ALA A 176 8.61 -6.37 7.02
N GLU A 177 8.96 -7.00 5.89
CA GLU A 177 9.92 -6.47 4.91
C GLU A 177 9.39 -5.31 4.05
N ASP A 178 8.08 -5.03 4.09
CA ASP A 178 7.47 -3.96 3.30
C ASP A 178 7.38 -2.63 4.06
N TYR A 179 7.65 -2.61 5.37
CA TYR A 179 7.53 -1.40 6.19
C TYR A 179 8.38 -0.24 5.67
N ASP A 180 9.60 -0.52 5.22
CA ASP A 180 10.51 0.48 4.65
C ASP A 180 10.08 0.93 3.24
N LYS A 181 9.32 0.09 2.52
CA LYS A 181 8.84 0.38 1.16
C LYS A 181 7.60 1.27 1.16
N GLY A 182 6.85 1.28 2.26
CA GLY A 182 5.57 1.98 2.36
C GLY A 182 4.49 1.31 1.49
N GLY A 183 3.55 2.12 1.00
CA GLY A 183 2.38 1.62 0.27
C GLY A 183 1.12 1.61 1.15
N TYR A 184 -0.03 1.49 0.49
CA TYR A 184 -1.33 1.66 1.14
C TYR A 184 -1.51 0.67 2.30
N GLU A 185 -1.19 -0.60 2.07
CA GLU A 185 -1.35 -1.67 3.05
C GLU A 185 -0.43 -1.52 4.26
N VAL A 186 0.77 -0.96 4.06
CA VAL A 186 1.73 -0.67 5.15
C VAL A 186 1.27 0.53 5.96
N THR A 187 0.79 1.59 5.31
CA THR A 187 0.22 2.76 5.98
C THR A 187 -1.04 2.38 6.79
N GLU A 188 -1.89 1.52 6.22
CA GLU A 188 -3.08 0.98 6.87
C GLU A 188 -2.78 -0.13 7.90
N CYS A 189 -1.54 -0.60 8.00
CA CYS A 189 -1.17 -1.60 9.01
C CYS A 189 -1.01 -0.94 10.39
N LEU A 190 -1.82 -1.38 11.35
CA LEU A 190 -1.79 -0.89 12.74
C LEU A 190 -0.69 -1.55 13.59
N LEU A 191 -0.20 -2.69 13.13
CA LEU A 191 0.71 -3.58 13.84
C LEU A 191 2.17 -3.20 13.57
N ALA A 192 3.07 -3.39 14.54
CA ALA A 192 4.51 -3.23 14.33
C ALA A 192 5.08 -4.46 13.58
N PRO A 193 6.19 -4.34 12.83
CA PRO A 193 6.70 -5.40 11.94
C PRO A 193 6.81 -6.79 12.58
N GLU A 194 7.10 -6.83 13.88
CA GLU A 194 7.25 -8.06 14.67
C GLU A 194 5.95 -8.87 14.80
N TRP A 195 4.80 -8.28 14.43
CA TRP A 195 3.51 -8.98 14.38
C TRP A 195 3.58 -10.23 13.52
N GLN A 196 4.33 -10.19 12.41
CA GLN A 196 4.40 -11.29 11.46
C GLN A 196 5.05 -12.52 12.10
N GLU A 197 6.15 -12.33 12.82
CA GLU A 197 6.84 -13.42 13.50
C GLU A 197 5.96 -14.06 14.58
N GLU A 198 5.31 -13.23 15.40
CA GLU A 198 4.40 -13.72 16.45
C GLU A 198 3.20 -14.45 15.84
N PHE A 199 2.62 -13.94 14.75
CA PHE A 199 1.56 -14.62 14.01
C PHE A 199 2.01 -15.99 13.48
N GLU A 200 3.15 -16.06 12.79
CA GLU A 200 3.68 -17.29 12.21
C GLU A 200 4.01 -18.34 13.29
N LYS A 201 4.54 -17.90 14.42
CA LYS A 201 4.78 -18.75 15.60
C LYS A 201 3.49 -19.35 16.15
N ASN A 202 2.44 -18.55 16.32
CA ASN A 202 1.15 -19.04 16.80
C ASN A 202 0.48 -19.98 15.78
N ALA A 203 0.63 -19.72 14.48
CA ALA A 203 0.15 -20.62 13.43
C ALA A 203 0.89 -21.98 13.47
N ARG A 204 2.22 -21.99 13.60
CA ARG A 204 3.01 -23.23 13.75
C ARG A 204 2.58 -24.06 14.96
N GLN A 205 2.29 -23.41 16.08
CA GLN A 205 1.82 -24.09 17.29
C GLN A 205 0.44 -24.72 17.09
N ILE A 206 -0.47 -24.04 16.39
CA ILE A 206 -1.76 -24.62 15.99
C ILE A 206 -1.56 -25.87 15.14
N PHE A 207 -0.64 -25.82 14.16
CA PHE A 207 -0.37 -26.96 13.29
C PHE A 207 0.15 -28.16 14.08
N GLN A 208 1.11 -27.94 14.98
CA GLN A 208 1.64 -28.98 15.87
C GLN A 208 0.54 -29.61 16.72
N SER A 209 -0.28 -28.79 17.40
CA SER A 209 -1.39 -29.29 18.23
C SER A 209 -2.44 -30.08 17.43
N LEU A 210 -2.68 -29.73 16.16
CA LEU A 210 -3.59 -30.47 15.30
C LEU A 210 -2.99 -31.82 14.87
N GLN A 211 -1.69 -31.87 14.54
CA GLN A 211 -1.00 -33.12 14.18
C GLN A 211 -0.93 -34.08 15.37
N GLU A 212 -0.63 -33.60 16.58
CA GLU A 212 -0.61 -34.42 17.80
C GLU A 212 -1.98 -35.08 18.06
N ARG A 213 -3.08 -34.34 17.85
CA ARG A 213 -4.44 -34.88 17.96
C ARG A 213 -4.74 -35.96 16.91
N GLN A 214 -4.19 -35.84 15.71
CA GLN A 214 -4.34 -36.88 14.68
C GLN A 214 -3.57 -38.15 15.02
N CYS A 215 -2.36 -38.02 15.56
CA CYS A 215 -1.54 -39.16 15.98
C CYS A 215 -2.16 -39.90 17.17
N SER A 216 -2.82 -39.19 18.09
CA SER A 216 -3.47 -39.81 19.26
C SER A 216 -4.80 -40.52 18.94
N CYS A 217 -5.40 -40.29 17.76
CA CYS A 217 -6.67 -40.91 17.35
C CYS A 217 -6.49 -42.07 16.37
N ARG A 218 -5.25 -42.40 15.98
CA ARG A 218 -4.91 -43.59 15.20
C ARG A 218 -4.37 -44.68 16.12
#